data_AF-A0A0F8XHZ4-F1
#
_entry.id   AF-A0A0F8XHZ4-F1
#
_cell.length_a   1.000
_cell.length_b   1.000
_cell.length_c   1.000
_cell.angle_alpha   90.00
_cell.angle_beta   90.00
_cell.angle_gamma   90.00
#
_symmetry.space_group_name_H-M   'P 1'
#
loop_
_entity.id
_entity.type
_entity.pdbx_description
1 polymer ?
#
loop_
_entity_poly.entity_id
_entity_poly.type
_entity_poly.pdbx_seq_one_letter_code
_entity_poly.pdbx_strand_id
1 'polypeptide(L)'
;MDKQEKIILTVTIVLIASLFIYFSSLPISSEDDLLTGGILSDLEEDNYQNTNKLHWGHIPITYKFENECRERQINLTKLAFKQIGIETDWKVSFNKVDENPDISIYCKPTEWKRDSDLTLGDAVYEVDDYNKNLVTHAEINFYGQGQVCATGYPALEVHEILHTFGFRDTVILNKIISRYAAESTRKC
;
A
#
# COMPACT_ATOMS: atom_id res chain seq x y z
N MET A 1 -6.05 34.06 -44.88
CA MET A 1 -6.52 32.67 -44.75
C MET A 1 -7.42 32.34 -45.91
N ASP A 2 -6.98 31.48 -46.82
CA ASP A 2 -7.76 31.05 -47.99
C ASP A 2 -9.00 30.25 -47.55
N LYS A 3 -10.00 30.16 -48.43
CA LYS A 3 -11.23 29.37 -48.24
C LYS A 3 -10.90 27.93 -47.83
N GLN A 4 -9.85 27.32 -48.37
CA GLN A 4 -9.43 25.97 -47.96
C GLN A 4 -8.92 25.93 -46.51
N GLU A 5 -8.11 26.89 -46.10
CA GLU A 5 -7.57 26.94 -44.73
C GLU A 5 -8.68 27.16 -43.68
N LYS A 6 -9.72 27.93 -44.01
CA LYS A 6 -10.90 28.11 -43.14
C LYS A 6 -11.69 26.81 -42.96
N ILE A 7 -11.82 26.02 -44.02
CA ILE A 7 -12.53 24.73 -43.97
C ILE A 7 -11.75 23.74 -43.10
N ILE A 8 -10.42 23.65 -43.30
CA ILE A 8 -9.57 22.75 -42.51
C ILE A 8 -9.64 23.10 -41.02
N LEU A 9 -9.48 24.39 -40.66
CA LEU A 9 -9.53 24.82 -39.27
C LEU A 9 -10.88 24.49 -38.60
N THR A 10 -11.98 24.71 -39.31
CA THR A 10 -13.34 24.41 -38.79
C THR A 10 -13.52 22.92 -38.54
N VAL A 11 -13.07 22.07 -39.46
CA VAL A 11 -13.14 20.61 -39.30
C VAL A 11 -12.29 20.14 -38.11
N THR A 12 -11.08 20.69 -37.94
CA THR A 12 -10.21 20.34 -36.81
C THR A 12 -10.84 20.70 -35.46
N ILE A 13 -11.47 21.88 -35.35
CA ILE A 13 -12.14 22.30 -34.12
C ILE A 13 -13.31 21.37 -33.78
N VAL A 14 -14.12 21.00 -34.79
CA VAL A 14 -15.23 20.06 -34.60
C VAL A 14 -14.73 18.70 -34.13
N LEU A 15 -13.65 18.17 -34.73
CA LEU A 15 -13.08 16.89 -34.32
C LEU A 15 -12.54 16.92 -32.89
N ILE A 16 -11.84 17.99 -32.50
CA ILE A 16 -11.33 18.15 -31.13
C ILE A 16 -12.49 18.24 -30.13
N ALA A 17 -13.54 19.00 -30.45
CA ALA A 17 -14.72 19.11 -29.59
C ALA A 17 -15.47 17.77 -29.46
N SER A 18 -15.64 17.03 -30.56
CA SER A 18 -16.25 15.69 -30.52
C SER A 18 -15.42 14.69 -29.73
N LEU A 19 -14.09 14.74 -29.85
CA LEU A 19 -13.18 13.90 -29.09
C LEU A 19 -13.27 14.20 -27.58
N PHE A 20 -13.32 15.49 -27.21
CA PHE A 20 -13.48 15.90 -25.82
C PHE A 20 -14.82 15.44 -25.22
N ILE A 21 -15.92 15.61 -25.97
CA ILE A 21 -17.24 15.10 -25.57
C ILE A 21 -17.19 13.59 -25.38
N TYR A 22 -16.59 12.85 -26.33
CA TYR A 22 -16.44 11.39 -26.23
C TYR A 22 -15.68 10.98 -24.96
N PHE A 23 -14.52 11.56 -24.68
CA PHE A 23 -13.73 11.25 -23.48
C PHE A 23 -14.44 11.67 -22.18
N SER A 24 -15.20 12.76 -22.17
CA SER A 24 -16.00 13.16 -21.00
C SER A 24 -17.22 12.27 -20.75
N SER A 25 -17.69 11.58 -21.80
CA SER A 25 -18.82 10.65 -21.73
C SER A 25 -18.41 9.21 -21.44
N LEU A 26 -17.12 8.90 -21.52
CA LEU A 26 -16.63 7.61 -21.05
C LEU A 26 -16.90 7.55 -19.54
N PRO A 27 -17.64 6.55 -19.05
CA PRO A 27 -17.75 6.35 -17.62
C PRO A 27 -16.32 6.21 -17.11
N ILE A 28 -15.92 7.11 -16.21
CA ILE A 28 -14.71 6.92 -15.41
C ILE A 28 -15.00 5.63 -14.65
N SER A 29 -14.48 4.53 -15.16
CA SER A 29 -14.43 3.26 -14.44
C SER A 29 -13.49 3.52 -13.27
N SER A 30 -14.04 3.98 -12.15
CA SER A 30 -13.35 3.95 -10.88
C SER A 30 -13.04 2.48 -10.60
N GLU A 31 -11.83 2.04 -10.95
CA GLU A 31 -11.30 0.75 -10.51
C GLU A 31 -11.30 0.63 -8.97
N ASP A 32 -11.51 1.74 -8.27
CA ASP A 32 -11.68 1.79 -6.81
C ASP A 32 -13.11 1.41 -6.32
N ASP A 33 -14.11 1.22 -7.20
CA ASP A 33 -15.51 0.94 -6.78
C ASP A 33 -16.00 -0.48 -7.12
N LEU A 34 -15.15 -1.33 -7.71
CA LEU A 34 -15.51 -2.71 -8.08
C LEU A 34 -15.05 -3.78 -7.05
N LEU A 35 -14.59 -3.36 -5.87
CA LEU A 35 -14.17 -4.28 -4.79
C LEU A 35 -15.01 -4.15 -3.50
N THR A 36 -15.96 -3.20 -3.43
CA THR A 36 -16.71 -2.89 -2.19
C THR A 36 -18.14 -3.45 -2.17
N GLY A 37 -18.69 -3.88 -3.31
CA GLY A 37 -20.15 -4.08 -3.43
C GLY A 37 -20.73 -5.48 -3.24
N GLY A 38 -19.93 -6.56 -3.21
CA GLY A 38 -20.50 -7.91 -3.45
C GLY A 38 -19.96 -9.11 -2.67
N ILE A 39 -18.95 -8.98 -1.80
CA ILE A 39 -18.32 -10.13 -1.10
C ILE A 39 -18.16 -9.86 0.40
N LEU A 40 -19.10 -9.15 1.05
CA LEU A 40 -18.95 -8.80 2.48
C LEU A 40 -20.10 -9.28 3.39
N SER A 41 -21.08 -10.05 2.89
CA SER A 41 -22.23 -10.44 3.72
C SER A 41 -22.10 -11.77 4.45
N ASP A 42 -21.08 -12.59 4.13
CA ASP A 42 -20.91 -13.94 4.71
C ASP A 42 -19.51 -14.16 5.34
N LEU A 43 -18.76 -13.09 5.63
CA LEU A 43 -17.61 -13.22 6.52
C LEU A 43 -18.15 -13.41 7.94
N GLU A 44 -18.30 -14.68 8.36
CA GLU A 44 -18.38 -15.03 9.78
C GLU A 44 -17.33 -14.20 10.53
N GLU A 45 -17.77 -13.44 11.54
CA GLU A 45 -16.88 -12.76 12.49
C GLU A 45 -16.05 -13.82 13.23
N ASP A 46 -14.94 -14.27 12.63
CA ASP A 46 -13.88 -14.93 13.38
C ASP A 46 -13.26 -13.86 14.27
N ASN A 47 -13.76 -13.77 15.50
CA ASN A 47 -13.28 -12.80 16.46
C ASN A 47 -11.85 -13.09 16.92
N TYR A 48 -11.19 -14.17 16.45
CA TYR A 48 -9.82 -14.59 16.80
C TYR A 48 -9.52 -14.60 18.32
N GLN A 49 -10.53 -14.56 19.19
CA GLN A 49 -10.37 -14.28 20.63
C GLN A 49 -9.59 -15.37 21.39
N ASN A 50 -9.43 -16.55 20.81
CA ASN A 50 -8.79 -17.71 21.45
C ASN A 50 -7.48 -18.16 20.78
N THR A 51 -6.85 -17.34 19.94
CA THR A 51 -5.55 -17.72 19.38
C THR A 51 -4.39 -17.39 20.32
N ASN A 52 -3.47 -18.35 20.48
CA ASN A 52 -2.20 -18.15 21.20
C ASN A 52 -1.13 -17.46 20.35
N LYS A 53 -1.48 -17.01 19.14
CA LYS A 53 -0.58 -16.34 18.20
C LYS A 53 -0.89 -14.86 18.18
N LEU A 54 0.13 -14.05 17.90
CA LEU A 54 -0.04 -12.62 17.70
C LEU A 54 -1.04 -12.38 16.54
N HIS A 55 -2.06 -11.56 16.77
CA HIS A 55 -3.11 -11.27 15.79
C HIS A 55 -3.70 -9.87 16.02
N TRP A 56 -4.37 -9.37 14.99
CA TRP A 56 -5.23 -8.18 15.09
C TRP A 56 -6.64 -8.61 15.48
N GLY A 57 -7.32 -7.79 16.29
CA GLY A 57 -8.67 -8.07 16.77
C GLY A 57 -9.77 -7.82 15.74
N HIS A 58 -9.43 -7.26 14.57
CA HIS A 58 -10.38 -6.95 13.51
C HIS A 58 -9.71 -6.86 12.14
N ILE A 59 -10.55 -6.92 11.12
CA ILE A 59 -10.22 -6.68 9.70
C ILE A 59 -11.38 -5.88 9.11
N PRO A 60 -11.15 -4.86 8.24
CA PRO A 60 -9.85 -4.38 7.76
C PRO A 60 -9.03 -3.69 8.86
N ILE A 61 -7.70 -3.73 8.69
CA ILE A 61 -6.76 -2.97 9.52
C ILE A 61 -6.66 -1.55 8.95
N THR A 62 -6.78 -0.56 9.79
CA THR A 62 -6.73 0.85 9.40
C THR A 62 -5.29 1.37 9.41
N TYR A 63 -4.98 2.27 8.47
CA TYR A 63 -3.65 2.87 8.41
C TYR A 63 -3.71 4.35 8.06
N LYS A 64 -2.64 5.07 8.44
CA LYS A 64 -2.47 6.48 8.10
C LYS A 64 -0.99 6.81 7.90
N PHE A 65 -0.70 7.72 6.97
CA PHE A 65 0.61 8.35 6.87
C PHE A 65 0.62 9.57 7.78
N GLU A 66 1.44 9.53 8.83
CA GLU A 66 1.43 10.56 9.88
C GLU A 66 2.21 11.83 9.49
N ASN A 67 3.06 11.73 8.46
CA ASN A 67 3.77 12.87 7.90
C ASN A 67 3.81 12.82 6.38
N GLU A 68 4.34 13.89 5.76
CA GLU A 68 4.43 13.98 4.31
C GLU A 68 5.41 12.93 3.77
N CYS A 69 4.86 11.94 3.08
CA CYS A 69 5.62 10.93 2.36
C CYS A 69 5.69 11.29 0.88
N ARG A 70 6.81 10.99 0.22
CA ARG A 70 6.87 11.02 -1.25
C ARG A 70 5.82 10.10 -1.85
N GLU A 71 5.16 10.55 -2.91
CA GLU A 71 4.13 9.81 -3.63
C GLU A 71 4.57 8.37 -3.99
N ARG A 72 5.82 8.20 -4.40
CA ARG A 72 6.40 6.87 -4.67
C ARG A 72 6.30 5.92 -3.46
N GLN A 73 6.63 6.39 -2.26
CA GLN A 73 6.56 5.58 -1.03
C GLN A 73 5.10 5.22 -0.73
N ILE A 74 4.19 6.18 -0.84
CA ILE A 74 2.75 5.96 -0.65
C ILE A 74 2.24 4.86 -1.60
N ASN A 75 2.62 4.94 -2.88
CA ASN A 75 2.19 3.97 -3.89
C ASN A 75 2.78 2.58 -3.64
N LEU A 76 4.05 2.48 -3.22
CA LEU A 76 4.66 1.20 -2.85
C LEU A 76 3.95 0.58 -1.64
N THR A 77 3.66 1.36 -0.59
CA THR A 77 2.96 0.85 0.59
C THR A 77 1.54 0.40 0.26
N LYS A 78 0.79 1.15 -0.57
CA LYS A 78 -0.53 0.71 -1.06
C LYS A 78 -0.45 -0.57 -1.88
N LEU A 79 0.57 -0.72 -2.73
CA LEU A 79 0.80 -1.94 -3.50
C LEU A 79 1.13 -3.12 -2.58
N ALA A 80 1.88 -2.89 -1.50
CA ALA A 80 2.18 -3.88 -0.47
C ALA A 80 0.89 -4.41 0.18
N PHE A 81 0.00 -3.50 0.62
CA PHE A 81 -1.30 -3.86 1.19
C PHE A 81 -2.14 -4.67 0.21
N LYS A 82 -2.20 -4.25 -1.05
CA LYS A 82 -2.91 -4.99 -2.11
C LYS A 82 -2.34 -6.39 -2.31
N GLN A 83 -1.01 -6.54 -2.33
CA GLN A 83 -0.36 -7.84 -2.52
C GLN A 83 -0.65 -8.77 -1.34
N ILE A 84 -0.56 -8.28 -0.09
CA ILE A 84 -0.93 -9.06 1.10
C ILE A 84 -2.41 -9.48 1.03
N GLY A 85 -3.29 -8.57 0.60
CA GLY A 85 -4.69 -8.89 0.34
C GLY A 85 -4.85 -10.05 -0.63
N ILE A 86 -4.27 -9.95 -1.83
CA ILE A 86 -4.35 -11.00 -2.85
C ILE A 86 -3.83 -12.35 -2.33
N GLU A 87 -2.67 -12.36 -1.66
CA GLU A 87 -2.00 -13.58 -1.19
C GLU A 87 -2.74 -14.26 -0.03
N THR A 88 -3.56 -13.50 0.70
CA THR A 88 -4.39 -13.99 1.79
C THR A 88 -5.83 -14.27 1.36
N ASP A 89 -6.13 -14.20 0.05
CA ASP A 89 -7.50 -14.27 -0.47
C ASP A 89 -8.43 -13.24 0.20
N TRP A 90 -7.87 -12.05 0.40
CA TRP A 90 -8.48 -10.88 1.04
C TRP A 90 -8.95 -11.07 2.48
N LYS A 91 -8.52 -12.15 3.14
CA LYS A 91 -8.72 -12.35 4.59
C LYS A 91 -7.99 -11.32 5.43
N VAL A 92 -6.91 -10.74 4.90
CA VAL A 92 -6.26 -9.56 5.45
C VAL A 92 -6.47 -8.41 4.47
N SER A 93 -7.04 -7.32 4.95
CA SER A 93 -7.31 -6.13 4.14
C SER A 93 -7.01 -4.87 4.94
N PHE A 94 -6.76 -3.77 4.22
CA PHE A 94 -6.29 -2.52 4.80
C PHE A 94 -7.09 -1.33 4.29
N ASN A 95 -7.49 -0.43 5.19
CA ASN A 95 -8.24 0.78 4.86
C ASN A 95 -7.54 2.03 5.37
N LYS A 96 -7.48 3.07 4.54
CA LYS A 96 -6.91 4.35 4.97
C LYS A 96 -7.91 5.10 5.85
N VAL A 97 -7.44 5.70 6.94
CA VAL A 97 -8.23 6.60 7.81
C VAL A 97 -7.49 7.91 8.06
N ASP A 98 -8.21 8.93 8.52
CA ASP A 98 -7.64 10.24 8.84
C ASP A 98 -7.26 10.38 10.33
N GLU A 99 -7.88 9.60 11.22
CA GLU A 99 -7.69 9.64 12.67
C GLU A 99 -7.69 8.23 13.27
N ASN A 100 -6.93 8.05 14.36
CA ASN A 100 -6.83 6.81 15.15
C ASN A 100 -6.57 5.55 14.31
N PRO A 101 -5.49 5.50 13.52
CA PRO A 101 -5.14 4.32 12.74
C PRO A 101 -4.64 3.18 13.64
N ASP A 102 -4.85 1.95 13.20
CA ASP A 102 -4.17 0.78 13.79
C ASP A 102 -2.68 0.78 13.46
N ILE A 103 -2.33 1.19 12.22
CA ILE A 103 -0.96 1.33 11.74
C ILE A 103 -0.63 2.78 11.41
N SER A 104 0.24 3.38 12.20
CA SER A 104 0.85 4.70 11.93
C SER A 104 2.08 4.54 11.05
N ILE A 105 2.11 5.21 9.90
CA ILE A 105 3.21 5.11 8.93
C ILE A 105 3.98 6.43 8.88
N TYR A 106 5.26 6.38 9.18
CA TYR A 106 6.16 7.52 9.18
C TYR A 106 7.20 7.41 8.07
N CYS A 107 7.48 8.55 7.45
CA CYS A 107 8.49 8.70 6.42
C CYS A 107 9.61 9.61 6.93
N LYS A 108 10.75 9.02 7.25
CA LYS A 108 11.86 9.70 7.89
C LYS A 108 13.02 9.93 6.91
N PRO A 109 13.82 10.99 7.12
CA PRO A 109 15.09 11.14 6.39
C PRO A 109 16.01 9.95 6.67
N THR A 110 16.99 9.70 5.80
CA THR A 110 17.98 8.63 6.02
C THR A 110 18.74 8.88 7.33
N GLU A 111 18.66 7.95 8.27
CA GLU A 111 19.47 7.98 9.48
C GLU A 111 20.74 7.13 9.27
N TRP A 112 21.88 7.79 9.11
CA TRP A 112 23.17 7.12 9.06
C TRP A 112 23.63 6.80 10.47
N LYS A 113 23.44 5.55 10.90
CA LYS A 113 24.05 5.07 12.14
C LYS A 113 25.56 4.92 11.92
N ARG A 114 26.37 5.39 12.88
CA ARG A 114 27.85 5.42 12.76
C ARG A 114 28.48 4.02 12.63
N ASP A 115 27.75 2.96 12.99
CA ASP A 115 28.24 1.57 13.03
C ASP A 115 27.71 0.67 11.90
N SER A 116 27.59 1.20 10.68
CA SER A 116 27.60 0.47 9.39
C SER A 116 26.34 -0.23 8.85
N ASP A 117 25.24 -0.35 9.60
CA ASP A 117 24.00 -0.90 9.04
C ASP A 117 23.01 0.21 8.64
N LEU A 118 22.71 0.27 7.33
CA LEU A 118 21.66 1.14 6.80
C LEU A 118 20.29 0.52 7.10
N THR A 119 19.57 1.09 8.06
CA THR A 119 18.15 0.76 8.28
C THR A 119 17.30 1.49 7.24
N LEU A 120 16.60 0.74 6.39
CA LEU A 120 15.68 1.27 5.37
C LEU A 120 14.23 1.30 5.84
N GLY A 121 13.89 0.42 6.78
CA GLY A 121 12.59 0.33 7.41
C GLY A 121 12.74 -0.28 8.81
N ASP A 122 11.82 0.08 9.70
CA ASP A 122 11.54 -0.68 10.89
C ASP A 122 10.03 -0.65 11.20
N ALA A 123 9.58 -1.65 11.93
CA ALA A 123 8.21 -1.72 12.43
C ALA A 123 8.21 -2.17 13.89
N VAL A 124 7.37 -1.52 14.68
CA VAL A 124 7.12 -1.85 16.08
C VAL A 124 5.62 -1.97 16.30
N TYR A 125 5.22 -2.74 17.30
CA TYR A 125 3.82 -2.89 17.66
C TYR A 125 3.63 -2.92 19.17
N GLU A 126 2.45 -2.50 19.57
CA GLU A 126 1.93 -2.56 20.93
C GLU A 126 0.90 -3.67 21.03
N VAL A 127 0.85 -4.32 22.19
CA VAL A 127 -0.11 -5.39 22.47
C VAL A 127 -0.95 -5.02 23.68
N ASP A 128 -2.18 -5.52 23.72
CA ASP A 128 -3.09 -5.32 24.84
C ASP A 128 -2.48 -5.81 26.16
N ASP A 129 -2.78 -5.09 27.24
CA ASP A 129 -2.19 -5.39 28.55
C ASP A 129 -2.72 -6.68 29.19
N TYR A 130 -3.95 -7.05 28.86
CA TYR A 130 -4.62 -8.24 29.36
C TYR A 130 -4.51 -9.41 28.38
N ASN A 131 -4.36 -9.13 27.09
CA ASN A 131 -4.12 -10.12 26.03
C ASN A 131 -2.85 -9.81 25.24
N LYS A 132 -1.72 -10.37 25.69
CA LYS A 132 -0.40 -10.15 25.06
C LYS A 132 -0.25 -10.70 23.63
N ASN A 133 -1.29 -11.36 23.09
CA ASN A 133 -1.35 -11.82 21.70
C ASN A 133 -2.20 -10.88 20.81
N LEU A 134 -2.88 -9.90 21.38
CA LEU A 134 -3.72 -8.96 20.62
C LEU A 134 -2.92 -7.70 20.33
N VAL A 135 -2.65 -7.43 19.06
CA VAL A 135 -2.04 -6.17 18.62
C VAL A 135 -3.08 -5.07 18.68
N THR A 136 -2.74 -3.95 19.33
CA THR A 136 -3.62 -2.78 19.49
C THR A 136 -3.17 -1.59 18.67
N HIS A 137 -1.87 -1.51 18.36
CA HIS A 137 -1.30 -0.44 17.56
C HIS A 137 0.02 -0.90 16.94
N ALA A 138 0.40 -0.34 15.80
CA ALA A 138 1.72 -0.51 15.22
C ALA A 138 2.23 0.77 14.56
N GLU A 139 3.54 0.94 14.57
CA GLU A 139 4.23 1.99 13.84
C GLU A 139 5.16 1.37 12.81
N ILE A 140 5.16 1.91 11.59
CA ILE A 140 6.11 1.57 10.54
C ILE A 140 6.88 2.84 10.18
N ASN A 141 8.21 2.81 10.26
CA ASN A 141 9.04 3.92 9.80
C ASN A 141 9.84 3.52 8.57
N PHE A 142 9.66 4.26 7.48
CA PHE A 142 10.47 4.14 6.26
C PHE A 142 11.54 5.24 6.23
N TYR A 143 12.80 4.87 6.03
CA TYR A 143 13.94 5.78 6.01
C TYR A 143 14.48 5.98 4.59
N GLY A 144 14.90 7.21 4.28
CA GLY A 144 15.66 7.49 3.05
C GLY A 144 14.85 7.40 1.75
N GLN A 145 13.61 7.88 1.79
CA GLN A 145 12.64 7.82 0.69
C GLN A 145 13.24 8.02 -0.70
N GLY A 146 13.06 7.04 -1.58
CA GLY A 146 13.51 7.09 -2.98
C GLY A 146 14.97 6.74 -3.23
N GLN A 147 15.77 6.43 -2.19
CA GLN A 147 17.12 5.87 -2.38
C GLN A 147 17.08 4.40 -2.80
N VAL A 148 16.01 3.68 -2.46
CA VAL A 148 15.81 2.31 -2.92
C VAL A 148 15.23 2.33 -4.34
N CYS A 149 16.07 2.60 -5.32
CA CYS A 149 15.76 2.33 -6.72
C CYS A 149 15.69 0.81 -6.99
N ALA A 150 16.32 -0.02 -6.16
CA ALA A 150 16.75 -1.35 -6.55
C ALA A 150 15.79 -2.53 -6.29
N THR A 151 14.52 -2.34 -5.95
CA THR A 151 13.58 -3.49 -5.78
C THR A 151 12.41 -3.51 -6.75
N GLY A 152 11.99 -2.38 -7.35
CA GLY A 152 10.86 -2.31 -8.29
C GLY A 152 9.53 -2.86 -7.74
N TYR A 153 9.52 -3.27 -6.48
CA TYR A 153 8.53 -4.12 -5.85
C TYR A 153 8.49 -3.71 -4.37
N PRO A 154 7.31 -3.71 -3.73
CA PRO A 154 7.15 -3.28 -2.36
C PRO A 154 7.67 -4.31 -1.34
N ALA A 155 8.82 -4.94 -1.61
CA ALA A 155 9.39 -5.99 -0.79
C ALA A 155 9.74 -5.50 0.63
N LEU A 156 10.27 -4.27 0.72
CA LEU A 156 10.55 -3.62 2.00
C LEU A 156 9.24 -3.32 2.73
N GLU A 157 8.25 -2.77 2.04
CA GLU A 157 6.97 -2.42 2.63
C GLU A 157 6.24 -3.68 3.13
N VAL A 158 6.23 -4.77 2.35
CA VAL A 158 5.70 -6.07 2.80
C VAL A 158 6.48 -6.60 4.00
N HIS A 159 7.81 -6.47 4.02
CA HIS A 159 8.65 -6.86 5.17
C HIS A 159 8.18 -6.16 6.45
N GLU A 160 8.09 -4.83 6.41
CA GLU A 160 7.71 -4.04 7.58
C GLU A 160 6.25 -4.27 7.99
N ILE A 161 5.33 -4.43 7.03
CA ILE A 161 3.94 -4.77 7.35
C ILE A 161 3.86 -6.14 8.04
N LEU A 162 4.61 -7.15 7.59
CA LEU A 162 4.58 -8.48 8.21
C LEU A 162 5.12 -8.47 9.65
N HIS A 163 6.04 -7.57 9.99
CA HIS A 163 6.47 -7.39 11.39
C HIS A 163 5.32 -6.98 12.31
N THR A 164 4.33 -6.22 11.81
CA THR A 164 3.14 -5.85 12.60
C THR A 164 2.22 -7.04 12.91
N PHE A 165 2.38 -8.16 12.19
CA PHE A 165 1.73 -9.45 12.47
C PHE A 165 2.64 -10.41 13.26
N GLY A 166 3.78 -9.94 13.77
CA GLY A 166 4.67 -10.72 14.64
C GLY A 166 5.63 -11.65 13.92
N PHE A 167 5.83 -11.49 12.61
CA PHE A 167 6.80 -12.26 11.85
C PHE A 167 8.24 -11.82 12.13
N ARG A 168 8.80 -12.23 13.26
CA ARG A 168 10.16 -11.86 13.70
C ARG A 168 11.29 -12.62 12.98
N ASP A 169 10.99 -13.81 12.45
CA ASP A 169 12.01 -14.72 11.91
C ASP A 169 12.42 -14.34 10.49
N THR A 170 13.63 -13.79 10.37
CA THR A 170 14.24 -13.38 9.10
C THR A 170 14.29 -14.50 8.09
N VAL A 171 14.41 -15.77 8.48
CA VAL A 171 14.48 -16.90 7.52
C VAL A 171 13.15 -17.14 6.81
N ILE A 172 12.03 -17.15 7.54
CA ILE A 172 10.69 -17.32 6.94
C ILE A 172 10.33 -16.06 6.16
N LEU A 173 10.61 -14.90 6.74
CA LEU A 173 10.35 -13.61 6.14
C LEU A 173 11.14 -13.45 4.83
N ASN A 174 12.42 -13.83 4.80
CA ASN A 174 13.25 -13.82 3.59
C ASN A 174 12.71 -14.79 2.52
N LYS A 175 12.14 -15.94 2.89
CA LYS A 175 11.50 -16.84 1.91
C LYS A 175 10.27 -16.20 1.28
N ILE A 176 9.42 -15.55 2.08
CA ILE A 176 8.25 -14.82 1.58
C ILE A 176 8.71 -13.66 0.67
N ILE A 177 9.65 -12.86 1.16
CA ILE A 177 10.20 -11.70 0.46
C ILE A 177 10.94 -12.08 -0.82
N SER A 178 11.58 -13.25 -0.88
CA SER A 178 12.29 -13.67 -2.09
C SER A 178 11.39 -13.73 -3.33
N ARG A 179 10.09 -13.99 -3.14
CA ARG A 179 9.09 -13.95 -4.23
C ARG A 179 8.83 -12.55 -4.76
N TYR A 180 9.06 -11.55 -3.90
CA TYR A 180 8.91 -10.13 -4.17
C TYR A 180 10.22 -9.47 -4.62
N ALA A 181 11.34 -10.19 -4.56
CA ALA A 181 12.66 -9.69 -4.93
C ALA A 181 13.02 -9.87 -6.42
N ALA A 182 12.20 -10.60 -7.19
CA ALA A 182 12.52 -10.93 -8.58
C ALA A 182 12.23 -9.76 -9.56
N GLU A 183 13.17 -9.54 -10.48
CA GLU A 183 13.18 -8.56 -11.59
C GLU A 183 13.51 -7.09 -11.29
N SER A 184 14.02 -6.76 -10.11
CA SER A 184 14.37 -5.36 -9.79
C SER A 184 15.59 -4.79 -10.53
N THR A 185 16.42 -5.64 -11.13
CA THR A 185 17.74 -5.26 -11.63
C THR A 185 17.72 -4.49 -12.94
N ARG A 186 16.56 -4.21 -13.56
CA ARG A 186 16.47 -3.60 -14.91
C ARG A 186 15.55 -2.40 -15.06
N LYS A 187 14.86 -1.94 -14.02
CA LYS A 187 13.90 -0.82 -14.11
C LYS A 187 14.15 0.25 -13.05
N CYS A 188 15.28 0.92 -13.22
CA CYS A 188 15.54 2.26 -12.70
C CYS A 188 15.85 3.16 -13.89
#